data_AF-A0A1D2VSA7-F1
#
_entry.id   AF-A0A1D2VSA7-F1
#
_cell.length_a   1.000
_cell.length_b   1.000
_cell.length_c   1.000
_cell.angle_alpha   90.00
_cell.angle_beta   90.00
_cell.angle_gamma   90.00
#
_symmetry.space_group_name_H-M   'P 1'
#
loop_
_entity.id
_entity.type
_entity.pdbx_description
1 polymer ?
#
loop_
_entity_poly.entity_id
_entity_poly.type
_entity_poly.pdbx_seq_one_letter_code
_entity_poly.pdbx_strand_id
1 'polypeptide(L)'
;LSFILSYDSITLAKQFTLIEKDALSEVDWRELIDLQWSQELKPITSWLQLLLKKNVRGIDLVISRFNLTVNWIVSEILLTNDEKYRRDTISRFIHIANNCFKLQNYSTLMQIVLALTTPRIKELYYTWNKMDASDIFTLRTLETFAHSEGNFLKLRKEIESIIPSKGCIPFFGLYLSDLTFNASKPEPLDISDDDTLVNLERFTSSSKIVRNFIQCIQWSKLYDFEPIPEIISKCVYIKSLTKEEM
;
A
#
# COMPACT_ATOMS: atom_id res chain seq x y z
N LEU A 1 10.13 -22.53 5.05
CA LEU A 1 11.01 -21.39 4.68
C LEU A 1 10.15 -20.41 3.90
N SER A 2 10.24 -19.11 4.16
CA SER A 2 9.46 -18.14 3.39
C SER A 2 9.87 -18.18 1.91
N PHE A 3 8.90 -18.18 1.00
CA PHE A 3 9.19 -18.24 -0.44
C PHE A 3 9.98 -17.01 -0.92
N ILE A 4 9.88 -15.87 -0.21
CA ILE A 4 10.60 -14.65 -0.58
C ILE A 4 12.11 -14.83 -0.48
N LEU A 5 12.59 -15.79 0.31
CA LEU A 5 14.03 -16.07 0.43
C LEU A 5 14.57 -16.81 -0.79
N SER A 6 13.71 -17.47 -1.56
CA SER A 6 14.07 -18.22 -2.77
C SER A 6 14.28 -17.36 -4.02
N TYR A 7 13.94 -16.07 -3.97
CA TYR A 7 14.02 -15.16 -5.11
C TYR A 7 14.74 -13.88 -4.74
N ASP A 8 15.32 -13.20 -5.73
CA ASP A 8 15.94 -11.90 -5.51
C ASP A 8 14.90 -10.80 -5.24
N SER A 9 15.32 -9.73 -4.57
CA SER A 9 14.41 -8.68 -4.09
C SER A 9 13.84 -7.81 -5.20
N ILE A 10 14.56 -7.62 -6.32
CA ILE A 10 14.07 -6.82 -7.45
C ILE A 10 13.02 -7.60 -8.24
N THR A 11 13.20 -8.91 -8.42
CA THR A 11 12.20 -9.78 -9.05
C THR A 11 10.90 -9.76 -8.25
N LEU A 12 10.96 -9.97 -6.92
CA LEU A 12 9.77 -9.89 -6.06
C LEU A 12 9.11 -8.51 -6.11
N ALA A 13 9.89 -7.43 -6.07
CA ALA A 13 9.35 -6.07 -6.17
C ALA A 13 8.61 -5.83 -7.50
N LYS A 14 9.11 -6.35 -8.62
CA LYS A 14 8.41 -6.29 -9.92
C LYS A 14 7.09 -7.07 -9.89
N GLN A 15 7.09 -8.28 -9.33
CA GLN A 15 5.87 -9.10 -9.26
C GLN A 15 4.80 -8.47 -8.34
N PHE A 16 5.19 -7.91 -7.19
CA PHE A 16 4.26 -7.13 -6.36
C PHE A 16 3.74 -5.90 -7.09
N THR A 17 4.61 -5.21 -7.84
CA THR A 17 4.19 -4.03 -8.64
C THR A 17 3.13 -4.38 -9.68
N LEU A 18 3.23 -5.55 -10.33
CA LEU A 18 2.20 -6.03 -11.26
C LEU A 18 0.86 -6.28 -10.54
N ILE A 19 0.89 -6.88 -9.36
CA ILE A 19 -0.32 -7.14 -8.57
C ILE A 19 -0.98 -5.82 -8.15
N GLU A 20 -0.21 -4.84 -7.68
CA GLU A 20 -0.78 -3.56 -7.26
C GLU A 20 -1.25 -2.72 -8.46
N LYS A 21 -0.58 -2.83 -9.61
CA LYS A 21 -1.03 -2.25 -10.87
C LYS A 21 -2.41 -2.79 -11.25
N ASP A 22 -2.59 -4.10 -11.20
CA ASP A 22 -3.86 -4.75 -11.54
C ASP A 22 -4.97 -4.35 -10.55
N ALA A 23 -4.69 -4.41 -9.24
CA ALA A 23 -5.65 -3.98 -8.23
C ALA A 23 -6.04 -2.50 -8.37
N LEU A 24 -5.09 -1.64 -8.68
CA LEU A 24 -5.32 -0.21 -8.92
C LEU A 24 -6.20 0.06 -10.15
N SER A 25 -6.15 -0.81 -11.15
CA SER A 25 -6.94 -0.67 -12.38
C SER A 25 -8.44 -0.91 -12.20
N GLU A 26 -8.84 -1.53 -11.08
CA GLU A 26 -10.23 -1.78 -10.72
C GLU A 26 -10.93 -0.55 -10.11
N VAL A 27 -10.20 0.51 -9.75
CA VAL A 27 -10.77 1.70 -9.11
C VAL A 27 -11.38 2.65 -10.14
N ASP A 28 -12.69 2.90 -10.06
CA ASP A 28 -13.34 4.01 -10.78
C ASP A 28 -13.13 5.33 -10.02
N TRP A 29 -12.81 6.40 -10.76
CA TRP A 29 -12.69 7.74 -10.21
C TRP A 29 -13.99 8.26 -9.59
N ARG A 30 -15.14 7.76 -10.04
CA ARG A 30 -16.45 8.10 -9.46
C ARG A 30 -16.54 7.66 -8.01
N GLU A 31 -16.04 6.46 -7.69
CA GLU A 31 -16.00 5.95 -6.32
C GLU A 31 -15.20 6.87 -5.40
N LEU A 32 -14.17 7.55 -5.92
CA LEU A 32 -13.35 8.49 -5.15
C LEU A 32 -14.05 9.82 -4.90
N ILE A 33 -14.78 10.34 -5.89
CA ILE A 33 -15.51 11.61 -5.74
C ILE A 33 -16.69 11.44 -4.79
N ASP A 34 -17.40 10.33 -4.92
CA ASP A 34 -18.60 10.03 -4.14
C ASP A 34 -18.27 9.47 -2.74
N LEU A 35 -16.97 9.30 -2.43
CA LEU A 35 -16.48 8.71 -1.19
C LEU A 35 -17.06 7.31 -0.91
N GLN A 36 -17.27 6.53 -1.98
CA GLN A 36 -17.91 5.23 -1.94
C GLN A 36 -16.92 4.14 -1.54
N TRP A 37 -16.59 4.09 -0.26
CA TRP A 37 -15.85 2.99 0.33
C TRP A 37 -16.34 2.65 1.73
N SER A 38 -16.15 1.40 2.11
CA SER A 38 -16.59 0.88 3.39
C SER A 38 -15.69 1.42 4.51
N GLN A 39 -16.28 2.09 5.49
CA GLN A 39 -15.56 2.53 6.71
C GLN A 39 -15.09 1.33 7.55
N GLU A 40 -15.83 0.20 7.48
CA GLU A 40 -15.50 -1.03 8.20
C GLU A 40 -15.46 -2.23 7.23
N LEU A 41 -14.25 -2.54 6.75
CA LEU A 41 -14.00 -3.76 6.00
C LEU A 41 -13.75 -4.93 6.96
N LYS A 42 -14.44 -6.05 6.73
CA LYS A 42 -14.18 -7.28 7.47
C LYS A 42 -12.74 -7.73 7.19
N PRO A 43 -11.92 -7.98 8.24
CA PRO A 43 -10.57 -8.49 8.04
C PRO A 43 -10.60 -9.78 7.21
N ILE A 44 -9.72 -9.85 6.22
CA ILE A 44 -9.51 -11.05 5.41
C ILE A 44 -8.15 -11.64 5.75
N THR A 45 -8.07 -12.96 5.69
CA THR A 45 -6.81 -13.70 5.92
C THR A 45 -6.27 -14.34 4.65
N SER A 46 -7.01 -14.32 3.54
CA SER A 46 -6.57 -14.93 2.28
C SER A 46 -7.13 -14.20 1.06
N TRP A 47 -6.29 -14.02 0.04
CA TRP A 47 -6.71 -13.43 -1.23
C TRP A 47 -7.76 -14.30 -1.95
N LEU A 48 -7.62 -15.63 -1.88
CA LEU A 48 -8.58 -16.56 -2.46
C LEU A 48 -9.97 -16.38 -1.84
N GLN A 49 -10.04 -16.18 -0.52
CA GLN A 49 -11.31 -15.94 0.17
C GLN A 49 -11.98 -14.66 -0.33
N LEU A 50 -11.20 -13.61 -0.61
CA LEU A 50 -11.72 -12.36 -1.17
C LEU A 50 -12.28 -12.59 -2.58
N LEU A 51 -11.53 -13.26 -3.47
CA LEU A 51 -11.97 -13.53 -4.85
C LEU A 51 -13.27 -14.34 -4.89
N LEU A 52 -13.45 -15.28 -3.95
CA LEU A 52 -14.67 -16.07 -3.83
C LEU A 52 -15.88 -15.25 -3.34
N LYS A 53 -15.66 -14.18 -2.58
CA LYS A 53 -16.74 -13.40 -1.96
C LYS A 53 -17.47 -12.46 -2.92
N LYS A 54 -17.02 -12.29 -4.18
CA LYS A 54 -17.62 -11.53 -5.32
C LYS A 54 -18.13 -10.10 -5.08
N ASN A 55 -18.22 -9.63 -3.83
CA ASN A 55 -18.83 -8.36 -3.44
C ASN A 55 -17.80 -7.27 -3.12
N VAL A 56 -16.51 -7.60 -3.08
CA VAL A 56 -15.43 -6.63 -2.83
C VAL A 56 -14.82 -6.23 -4.17
N ARG A 57 -14.95 -4.95 -4.55
CA ARG A 57 -14.50 -4.38 -5.83
C ARG A 57 -13.95 -2.97 -5.62
N GLY A 58 -13.34 -2.39 -6.65
CA GLY A 58 -12.94 -0.98 -6.66
C GLY A 58 -12.07 -0.58 -5.47
N ILE A 59 -12.43 0.50 -4.79
CA ILE A 59 -11.66 1.04 -3.64
C ILE A 59 -11.51 -0.01 -2.52
N ASP A 60 -12.58 -0.73 -2.19
CA ASP A 60 -12.58 -1.73 -1.10
C ASP A 60 -11.66 -2.92 -1.41
N LEU A 61 -11.49 -3.27 -2.69
CA LEU A 61 -10.55 -4.30 -3.13
C LEU A 61 -9.10 -3.89 -2.86
N VAL A 62 -8.73 -2.67 -3.21
CA VAL A 62 -7.38 -2.13 -3.01
C VAL A 62 -7.06 -2.04 -1.52
N ILE A 63 -7.99 -1.53 -0.69
CA ILE A 63 -7.81 -1.46 0.76
C ILE A 63 -7.66 -2.87 1.35
N SER A 64 -8.52 -3.82 0.94
CA SER A 64 -8.46 -5.19 1.42
C SER A 64 -7.14 -5.88 1.04
N ARG A 65 -6.66 -5.68 -0.19
CA ARG A 65 -5.35 -6.19 -0.65
C ARG A 65 -4.20 -5.63 0.15
N PHE A 66 -4.22 -4.31 0.38
CA PHE A 66 -3.19 -3.61 1.14
C PHE A 66 -3.08 -4.18 2.57
N ASN A 67 -4.21 -4.25 3.27
CA ASN A 67 -4.27 -4.76 4.64
C ASN A 67 -3.87 -6.24 4.73
N LEU A 68 -4.32 -7.08 3.78
CA LEU A 68 -3.90 -8.48 3.69
C LEU A 68 -2.39 -8.59 3.54
N THR A 69 -1.78 -7.77 2.68
CA THR A 69 -0.34 -7.82 2.42
C THR A 69 0.47 -7.41 3.65
N VAL A 70 0.05 -6.35 4.35
CA VAL A 70 0.65 -5.96 5.65
C VAL A 70 0.58 -7.12 6.65
N ASN A 71 -0.61 -7.69 6.86
CA ASN A 71 -0.80 -8.78 7.81
C ASN A 71 -0.02 -10.05 7.41
N TRP A 72 0.04 -10.35 6.11
CA TRP A 72 0.83 -11.48 5.61
C TRP A 72 2.31 -11.30 5.92
N ILE A 73 2.89 -10.11 5.71
CA ILE A 73 4.30 -9.84 6.03
C ILE A 73 4.56 -10.06 7.52
N VAL A 74 3.70 -9.53 8.39
CA VAL A 74 3.77 -9.75 9.84
C VAL A 74 3.72 -11.26 10.15
N SER A 75 2.75 -11.96 9.57
CA SER A 75 2.55 -13.40 9.76
C SER A 75 3.76 -14.21 9.31
N GLU A 76 4.32 -13.91 8.15
CA GLU A 76 5.47 -14.59 7.57
C GLU A 76 6.69 -14.51 8.49
N ILE A 77 6.91 -13.34 9.10
CA ILE A 77 8.00 -13.11 10.05
C ILE A 77 7.73 -13.86 11.37
N LEU A 78 6.53 -13.74 11.94
CA LEU A 78 6.18 -14.37 13.22
C LEU A 78 6.19 -15.90 13.14
N LEU A 79 5.76 -16.48 12.01
CA LEU A 79 5.77 -17.93 11.79
C LEU A 79 7.17 -18.49 11.46
N THR A 80 8.17 -17.62 11.25
CA THR A 80 9.55 -18.06 11.02
C THR A 80 10.25 -18.32 12.36
N ASN A 81 10.19 -19.57 12.81
CA ASN A 81 10.74 -19.99 14.10
C ASN A 81 12.27 -19.86 14.21
N ASP A 82 12.99 -20.22 13.14
CA ASP A 82 14.45 -20.15 13.13
C ASP A 82 14.92 -18.68 13.04
N GLU A 83 15.77 -18.29 14.00
CA GLU A 83 16.27 -16.93 14.15
C GLU A 83 16.98 -16.39 12.90
N LYS A 84 17.83 -17.23 12.29
CA LYS A 84 18.60 -16.83 11.12
C LYS A 84 17.66 -16.57 9.96
N TYR A 85 16.72 -17.49 9.71
CA TYR A 85 15.75 -17.32 8.64
C TYR A 85 14.79 -16.16 8.89
N ARG A 86 14.44 -15.87 10.15
CA ARG A 86 13.57 -14.72 10.49
C ARG A 86 14.28 -13.40 10.21
N ARG A 87 15.55 -13.28 10.61
CA ARG A 87 16.41 -12.13 10.25
C ARG A 87 16.50 -11.99 8.72
N ASP A 88 16.81 -13.06 8.01
CA ASP A 88 16.95 -13.05 6.55
C ASP A 88 15.62 -12.65 5.87
N THR A 89 14.47 -13.03 6.45
CA THR A 89 13.14 -12.65 5.97
C THR A 89 12.90 -11.14 6.13
N ILE A 90 13.23 -10.57 7.29
CA ILE A 90 13.15 -9.11 7.53
C ILE A 90 14.06 -8.36 6.56
N SER A 91 15.33 -8.78 6.44
CA SER A 91 16.29 -8.21 5.49
C SER A 91 15.78 -8.24 4.05
N ARG A 92 15.23 -9.39 3.62
CA ARG A 92 14.63 -9.53 2.29
C ARG A 92 13.51 -8.52 2.07
N PHE A 93 12.60 -8.34 3.04
CA PHE A 93 11.52 -7.34 2.94
C PHE A 93 12.06 -5.91 2.85
N ILE A 94 13.08 -5.55 3.63
CA ILE A 94 13.72 -4.22 3.55
C ILE A 94 14.27 -3.98 2.13
N HIS A 95 14.94 -4.98 1.56
CA HIS A 95 15.44 -4.87 0.18
C HIS A 95 14.34 -4.82 -0.87
N ILE A 96 13.23 -5.55 -0.69
CA ILE A 96 12.06 -5.45 -1.57
C ILE A 96 11.48 -4.03 -1.49
N ALA A 97 11.30 -3.47 -0.29
CA ALA A 97 10.79 -2.13 -0.09
C ALA A 97 11.69 -1.06 -0.74
N ASN A 98 13.01 -1.19 -0.60
CA ASN A 98 13.96 -0.29 -1.26
C ASN A 98 13.89 -0.37 -2.79
N ASN A 99 13.68 -1.57 -3.35
CA ASN A 99 13.43 -1.70 -4.79
C ASN A 99 12.08 -1.10 -5.19
N CYS A 100 11.02 -1.30 -4.39
CA CYS A 100 9.71 -0.69 -4.63
C CYS A 100 9.80 0.85 -4.66
N PHE A 101 10.58 1.46 -3.76
CA PHE A 101 10.88 2.89 -3.79
C PHE A 101 11.51 3.32 -5.12
N LYS A 102 12.56 2.62 -5.59
CA LYS A 102 13.22 2.90 -6.88
C LYS A 102 12.30 2.71 -8.09
N LEU A 103 11.36 1.77 -8.00
CA LEU A 103 10.34 1.48 -9.00
C LEU A 103 9.13 2.43 -8.91
N GLN A 104 9.10 3.37 -7.97
CA GLN A 104 7.95 4.25 -7.70
C GLN A 104 6.66 3.48 -7.36
N ASN A 105 6.82 2.28 -6.78
CA ASN A 105 5.74 1.53 -6.16
C ASN A 105 5.67 1.88 -4.67
N TYR A 106 4.96 2.97 -4.37
CA TYR A 106 4.79 3.46 -3.00
C TYR A 106 3.77 2.65 -2.21
N SER A 107 2.88 1.90 -2.87
CA SER A 107 1.94 1.00 -2.19
C SER A 107 2.69 -0.13 -1.46
N THR A 108 3.47 -0.93 -2.19
CA THR A 108 4.19 -2.06 -1.58
C THR A 108 5.29 -1.61 -0.62
N LEU A 109 5.94 -0.47 -0.90
CA LEU A 109 6.84 0.18 0.06
C LEU A 109 6.13 0.40 1.41
N MET A 110 4.96 1.05 1.38
CA MET A 110 4.19 1.35 2.58
C MET A 110 3.67 0.09 3.27
N GLN A 111 3.21 -0.91 2.52
CA GLN A 111 2.79 -2.20 3.08
C GLN A 111 3.92 -2.84 3.92
N ILE A 112 5.15 -2.86 3.39
CA ILE A 112 6.30 -3.43 4.08
C ILE A 112 6.71 -2.59 5.29
N VAL A 113 6.81 -1.26 5.14
CA VAL A 113 7.21 -0.38 6.24
C VAL A 113 6.21 -0.46 7.39
N LEU A 114 4.90 -0.45 7.11
CA LEU A 114 3.87 -0.58 8.14
C LEU A 114 3.90 -1.94 8.85
N ALA A 115 4.16 -3.03 8.10
CA ALA A 115 4.32 -4.35 8.69
C ALA A 115 5.54 -4.41 9.64
N LEU A 116 6.71 -3.94 9.19
CA LEU A 116 7.95 -3.97 9.97
C LEU A 116 7.93 -3.02 11.17
N THR A 117 7.08 -1.99 11.14
CA THR A 117 6.94 -1.01 12.23
C THR A 117 5.85 -1.35 13.25
N THR A 118 5.12 -2.45 13.05
CA THR A 118 4.12 -2.96 13.98
C THR A 118 4.77 -3.37 15.31
N PRO A 119 4.13 -3.15 16.48
CA PRO A 119 4.71 -3.48 17.79
C PRO A 119 5.23 -4.92 17.89
N ARG A 120 4.44 -5.90 17.43
CA ARG A 120 4.81 -7.33 17.40
C ARG A 120 6.14 -7.61 16.71
N ILE A 121 6.43 -6.89 15.62
CA ILE A 121 7.68 -7.06 14.88
C ILE A 121 8.81 -6.28 15.56
N LYS A 122 8.56 -5.06 16.05
CA LYS A 122 9.55 -4.24 16.77
C LYS A 122 10.05 -4.89 18.07
N GLU A 123 9.22 -5.70 18.73
CA GLU A 123 9.56 -6.42 19.96
C GLU A 123 10.48 -7.63 19.75
N LEU A 124 10.82 -7.99 18.51
CA LEU A 124 11.76 -9.08 18.18
C LEU A 124 13.22 -8.66 18.44
N TYR A 125 13.55 -8.26 19.67
CA TYR A 125 14.84 -7.65 20.05
C TYR A 125 16.05 -8.49 19.62
N TYR A 126 15.99 -9.81 19.79
CA TYR A 126 17.09 -10.71 19.40
C TYR A 126 17.32 -10.73 17.89
N THR A 127 16.26 -10.63 17.10
CA THR A 127 16.35 -10.58 15.64
C THR A 127 16.93 -9.25 15.19
N TRP A 128 16.41 -8.13 15.71
CA TRP A 128 16.89 -6.79 15.38
C TRP A 128 18.35 -6.57 15.77
N ASN A 129 18.80 -7.11 16.90
CA ASN A 129 20.20 -7.01 17.34
C ASN A 129 21.19 -7.73 16.41
N LYS A 130 20.72 -8.66 15.58
CA LYS A 130 21.54 -9.43 14.63
C LYS A 130 21.38 -8.96 13.18
N MET A 131 20.56 -7.94 12.94
CA MET A 131 20.39 -7.35 11.61
C MET A 131 21.63 -6.55 11.21
N ASP A 132 21.92 -6.52 9.91
CA ASP A 132 23.02 -5.73 9.38
C ASP A 132 22.71 -4.23 9.51
N ALA A 133 23.73 -3.45 9.89
CA ALA A 133 23.58 -2.00 10.08
C ALA A 133 23.09 -1.29 8.81
N SER A 134 23.49 -1.78 7.63
CA SER A 134 23.03 -1.27 6.33
C SER A 134 21.51 -1.45 6.13
N ASP A 135 20.96 -2.58 6.57
CA ASP A 135 19.53 -2.86 6.45
C ASP A 135 18.73 -2.00 7.41
N ILE A 136 19.21 -1.86 8.65
CA ILE A 136 18.60 -0.96 9.64
C ILE A 136 18.59 0.49 9.12
N PHE A 137 19.71 0.95 8.54
CA PHE A 137 19.80 2.30 7.95
C PHE A 137 18.83 2.47 6.77
N THR A 138 18.74 1.46 5.90
CA THR A 138 17.79 1.45 4.78
C THR A 138 16.36 1.54 5.29
N LEU A 139 15.98 0.71 6.26
CA LEU A 139 14.64 0.73 6.85
C LEU A 139 14.31 2.10 7.46
N ARG A 140 15.21 2.67 8.27
CA ARG A 140 15.03 4.01 8.86
C ARG A 140 14.82 5.09 7.81
N THR A 141 15.53 5.00 6.68
CA THR A 141 15.36 5.94 5.57
C THR A 141 13.96 5.81 4.96
N LEU A 142 13.53 4.57 4.71
CA LEU A 142 12.20 4.25 4.14
C LEU A 142 11.06 4.63 5.09
N GLU A 143 11.22 4.44 6.41
CA GLU A 143 10.28 4.85 7.45
C GLU A 143 9.95 6.34 7.38
N THR A 144 10.91 7.17 6.95
CA THR A 144 10.65 8.61 6.88
C THR A 144 9.58 9.01 5.86
N PHE A 145 9.29 8.16 4.87
CA PHE A 145 8.19 8.38 3.93
C PHE A 145 6.84 7.93 4.50
N ALA A 146 6.84 7.05 5.51
CA ALA A 146 5.65 6.56 6.17
C ALA A 146 5.21 7.42 7.37
N HIS A 147 6.04 8.37 7.80
CA HIS A 147 5.70 9.27 8.90
C HIS A 147 4.53 10.18 8.52
N SER A 148 3.53 10.25 9.41
CA SER A 148 2.36 11.14 9.29
C SER A 148 2.70 12.62 9.54
N GLU A 149 3.93 12.93 9.93
CA GLU A 149 4.41 14.30 10.13
C GLU A 149 4.17 15.15 8.88
N GLY A 150 3.52 16.31 9.08
CA GLY A 150 3.14 17.21 8.00
C GLY A 150 2.22 16.57 6.95
N ASN A 151 1.37 15.61 7.35
CA ASN A 151 0.49 14.85 6.46
C ASN A 151 1.29 14.14 5.34
N PHE A 152 2.27 13.31 5.73
CA PHE A 152 3.17 12.58 4.82
C PHE A 152 4.01 13.50 3.92
N LEU A 153 4.54 14.60 4.48
CA LEU A 153 5.24 15.64 3.72
C LEU A 153 6.35 15.10 2.81
N LYS A 154 7.16 14.14 3.30
CA LYS A 154 8.25 13.54 2.52
C LYS A 154 7.73 12.71 1.34
N LEU A 155 6.70 11.90 1.55
CA LEU A 155 6.07 11.13 0.48
C LEU A 155 5.43 12.05 -0.56
N ARG A 156 4.81 13.16 -0.15
CA ARG A 156 4.26 14.16 -1.09
C ARG A 156 5.32 14.80 -1.97
N LYS A 157 6.44 15.22 -1.39
CA LYS A 157 7.59 15.75 -2.15
C LYS A 157 8.14 14.72 -3.12
N GLU A 158 8.20 13.46 -2.70
CA GLU A 158 8.64 12.37 -3.56
C GLU A 158 7.68 12.18 -4.75
N ILE A 159 6.36 12.23 -4.50
CA ILE A 159 5.32 12.17 -5.54
C ILE A 159 5.45 13.33 -6.55
N GLU A 160 5.80 14.53 -6.10
CA GLU A 160 6.05 15.68 -6.99
C GLU A 160 7.27 15.46 -7.92
N SER A 161 8.20 14.60 -7.52
CA SER A 161 9.41 14.25 -8.28
C SER A 161 9.32 12.93 -9.06
N ILE A 162 8.11 12.37 -9.19
CA ILE A 162 7.85 11.17 -9.99
C ILE A 162 8.39 11.34 -11.41
N ILE A 163 8.89 10.23 -11.97
CA ILE A 163 9.38 10.18 -13.34
C ILE A 163 8.36 9.34 -14.11
N PRO A 164 7.41 9.96 -14.85
CA PRO A 164 6.30 9.25 -15.48
C PRO A 164 6.70 7.99 -16.24
N SER A 165 7.81 8.03 -16.99
CA SER A 165 8.28 6.90 -17.80
C SER A 165 8.73 5.67 -17.00
N LYS A 166 8.94 5.79 -15.69
CA LYS A 166 9.22 4.64 -14.80
C LYS A 166 7.97 3.93 -14.31
N GLY A 167 6.79 4.56 -14.49
CA GLY A 167 5.54 4.17 -13.88
C GLY A 167 5.41 4.62 -12.41
N CYS A 168 4.21 4.51 -11.85
CA CYS A 168 3.94 4.84 -10.45
C CYS A 168 2.78 4.00 -9.90
N ILE A 169 2.94 3.42 -8.71
CA ILE A 169 1.83 2.96 -7.88
C ILE A 169 1.75 3.86 -6.64
N PRO A 170 0.69 4.66 -6.47
CA PRO A 170 0.56 5.55 -5.33
C PRO A 170 0.28 4.79 -4.03
N PHE A 171 0.67 5.36 -2.89
CA PHE A 171 0.11 4.95 -1.61
C PHE A 171 -1.33 5.46 -1.50
N PHE A 172 -2.29 4.55 -1.64
CA PHE A 172 -3.70 4.91 -1.78
C PHE A 172 -4.28 5.62 -0.54
N GLY A 173 -3.82 5.25 0.66
CA GLY A 173 -4.25 5.85 1.92
C GLY A 173 -4.03 7.36 2.00
N LEU A 174 -3.01 7.89 1.29
CA LEU A 174 -2.76 9.33 1.21
C LEU A 174 -3.93 10.09 0.56
N TYR A 175 -4.43 9.57 -0.57
CA TYR A 175 -5.50 10.19 -1.35
C TYR A 175 -6.85 10.04 -0.64
N LEU A 176 -7.11 8.88 -0.04
CA LEU A 176 -8.33 8.67 0.76
C LEU A 176 -8.36 9.61 1.98
N SER A 177 -7.22 9.79 2.65
CA SER A 177 -7.09 10.74 3.77
C SER A 177 -7.37 12.18 3.32
N ASP A 178 -6.83 12.60 2.17
CA ASP A 178 -7.06 13.95 1.63
C ASP A 178 -8.51 14.19 1.23
N LEU A 179 -9.15 13.20 0.60
CA LEU A 179 -10.57 13.26 0.23
C LEU A 179 -11.47 13.31 1.47
N THR A 180 -11.18 12.49 2.47
CA THR A 180 -11.91 12.48 3.75
C THR A 180 -11.76 13.82 4.48
N PHE A 181 -10.54 14.35 4.56
CA PHE A 181 -10.29 15.65 5.17
C PHE A 181 -11.02 16.77 4.42
N ASN A 182 -10.96 16.78 3.09
CA ASN A 182 -11.66 17.76 2.28
C ASN A 182 -13.20 17.65 2.42
N ALA A 183 -13.73 16.45 2.61
CA ALA A 183 -15.15 16.22 2.84
C ALA A 183 -15.65 16.76 4.18
N SER A 184 -14.76 16.83 5.19
CA SER A 184 -15.09 17.40 6.50
C SER A 184 -15.20 18.94 6.52
N LYS A 185 -14.81 19.61 5.43
CA LYS A 185 -15.01 21.07 5.26
C LYS A 185 -16.52 21.40 5.14
N PRO A 186 -16.94 22.63 5.50
CA PRO A 186 -18.34 23.03 5.54
C PRO A 186 -19.12 22.63 4.30
N GLU A 187 -20.28 22.02 4.51
CA GLU A 187 -21.21 21.65 3.45
C GLU A 187 -21.74 22.89 2.70
N PRO A 188 -22.18 22.72 1.44
CA PRO A 188 -22.90 23.77 0.72
C PRO A 188 -23.99 24.41 1.59
N LEU A 189 -24.11 25.73 1.54
CA LEU A 189 -25.15 26.46 2.26
C LEU A 189 -26.46 26.31 1.48
N ASP A 190 -27.48 25.75 2.12
CA ASP A 190 -28.86 25.82 1.61
C ASP A 190 -29.37 27.25 1.83
N ILE A 191 -29.60 27.95 0.71
CA ILE A 191 -30.15 29.31 0.73
C ILE A 191 -31.69 29.26 0.68
N SER A 192 -32.26 28.25 0.02
CA SER A 192 -33.70 27.98 -0.03
C SER A 192 -33.98 26.53 -0.46
N ASP A 193 -35.23 26.08 -0.43
CA ASP A 193 -35.65 24.72 -0.83
C ASP A 193 -35.24 24.34 -2.28
N ASP A 194 -34.96 25.32 -3.15
CA ASP A 194 -34.55 25.11 -4.55
C ASP A 194 -33.12 25.62 -4.88
N ASP A 195 -32.44 26.33 -3.97
CA ASP A 195 -31.10 26.90 -4.21
C ASP A 195 -30.07 26.41 -3.19
N THR A 196 -29.33 25.36 -3.57
CA THR A 196 -28.15 24.87 -2.84
C THR A 196 -26.87 25.46 -3.45
N LEU A 197 -26.11 26.25 -2.67
CA LEU A 197 -24.82 26.77 -3.14
C LEU A 197 -23.70 25.75 -3.02
N VAL A 198 -23.17 25.28 -4.14
CA VAL A 198 -22.00 24.39 -4.16
C VAL A 198 -20.78 25.06 -3.52
N ASN A 199 -20.14 24.39 -2.56
CA ASN A 199 -18.83 24.78 -2.06
C ASN A 199 -17.74 24.51 -3.12
N LEU A 200 -17.46 25.53 -3.94
CA LEU A 200 -16.51 25.44 -5.05
C LEU A 200 -15.09 25.10 -4.60
N GLU A 201 -14.67 25.53 -3.41
CA GLU A 201 -13.34 25.22 -2.86
C GLU A 201 -13.23 23.72 -2.57
N ARG A 202 -14.25 23.14 -1.94
CA ARG A 202 -14.33 21.70 -1.68
C ARG A 202 -14.34 20.92 -2.99
N PHE A 203 -15.16 21.31 -3.97
CA PHE A 203 -15.21 20.65 -5.27
C PHE A 203 -13.88 20.71 -6.03
N THR A 204 -13.23 21.88 -6.06
CA THR A 204 -11.94 22.10 -6.73
C THR A 204 -10.85 21.24 -6.09
N SER A 205 -10.84 21.17 -4.76
CA SER A 205 -9.89 20.36 -4.00
C SER A 205 -10.06 18.86 -4.29
N SER A 206 -11.29 18.33 -4.21
CA SER A 206 -11.57 16.93 -4.57
C SER A 206 -11.17 16.62 -6.01
N SER A 207 -11.52 17.51 -6.95
CA SER A 207 -11.15 17.36 -8.36
C SER A 207 -9.63 17.30 -8.57
N LYS A 208 -8.85 18.09 -7.83
CA LYS A 208 -7.39 18.06 -7.90
C LYS A 208 -6.82 16.75 -7.36
N ILE A 209 -7.33 16.27 -6.22
CA ILE A 209 -6.90 15.01 -5.60
C ILE A 209 -7.18 13.84 -6.54
N VAL A 210 -8.39 13.76 -7.10
CA VAL A 210 -8.82 12.70 -8.02
C VAL A 210 -8.03 12.74 -9.32
N ARG A 211 -7.79 13.93 -9.91
CA ARG A 211 -6.94 14.05 -11.11
C ARG A 211 -5.53 13.54 -10.86
N ASN A 212 -4.92 13.92 -9.75
CA ASN A 212 -3.59 13.45 -9.38
C ASN A 212 -3.56 11.93 -9.21
N PHE A 213 -4.61 11.34 -8.63
CA PHE A 213 -4.73 9.89 -8.49
C PHE A 213 -4.88 9.19 -9.85
N ILE A 214 -5.78 9.67 -10.71
CA ILE A 214 -5.95 9.13 -12.07
C ILE A 214 -4.65 9.21 -12.87
N GLN A 215 -3.88 10.29 -12.70
CA GLN A 215 -2.58 10.44 -13.34
C GLN A 215 -1.61 9.32 -12.92
N CYS A 216 -1.61 8.93 -11.64
CA CYS A 216 -0.84 7.80 -11.17
C CYS A 216 -1.34 6.47 -11.78
N ILE A 217 -2.65 6.27 -11.95
CA ILE A 217 -3.19 5.10 -12.68
C ILE A 217 -2.69 5.07 -14.14
N GLN A 218 -2.62 6.23 -14.79
CA GLN A 218 -2.08 6.30 -16.15
C GLN A 218 -0.59 5.94 -16.19
N TRP A 219 0.18 6.42 -15.22
CA TRP A 219 1.60 6.08 -15.12
C TRP A 219 1.82 4.60 -14.76
N SER A 220 0.97 3.97 -13.93
CA SER A 220 1.10 2.54 -13.63
C SER A 220 1.02 1.65 -14.87
N LYS A 221 0.33 2.09 -15.93
CA LYS A 221 0.26 1.38 -17.22
C LYS A 221 1.60 1.32 -17.94
N LEU A 222 2.54 2.20 -17.61
CA LEU A 222 3.88 2.27 -18.21
C LEU A 222 4.85 1.23 -17.62
N TYR A 223 4.47 0.49 -16.58
CA TYR A 223 5.25 -0.67 -16.14
C TYR A 223 5.24 -1.77 -17.20
N ASP A 224 6.42 -2.06 -17.74
CA ASP A 224 6.71 -3.11 -18.73
C ASP A 224 7.46 -4.28 -18.08
N PHE A 225 6.89 -4.82 -16.99
CA PHE A 225 7.46 -5.98 -16.29
C PHE A 225 6.75 -7.25 -16.73
N GLU A 226 7.53 -8.30 -16.97
CA GLU A 226 6.98 -9.61 -17.31
C GLU A 226 6.49 -10.35 -16.06
N PRO A 227 5.27 -10.90 -16.06
CA PRO A 227 4.80 -11.78 -15.00
C PRO A 227 5.56 -13.09 -15.04
N ILE A 228 6.09 -13.53 -13.91
CA ILE A 228 6.73 -14.84 -13.77
C ILE A 228 5.72 -15.77 -13.10
N PRO A 229 5.09 -16.72 -13.83
CA PRO A 229 3.93 -17.46 -13.34
C PRO A 229 4.12 -18.11 -11.97
N GLU A 230 5.28 -18.70 -11.72
CA GLU A 230 5.60 -19.34 -10.45
C GLU A 230 5.65 -18.33 -9.29
N ILE A 231 6.29 -17.17 -9.50
CA ILE A 231 6.49 -16.17 -8.45
C ILE A 231 5.22 -15.36 -8.22
N ILE A 232 4.59 -14.90 -9.31
CA ILE A 232 3.37 -14.10 -9.22
C ILE A 232 2.24 -14.88 -8.53
N SER A 233 2.12 -16.18 -8.77
CA SER A 233 1.14 -17.02 -8.06
C SER A 233 1.37 -17.02 -6.55
N LYS A 234 2.63 -17.09 -6.09
CA LYS A 234 2.99 -17.08 -4.66
C LYS A 234 2.73 -15.70 -4.05
N CYS A 235 3.01 -14.63 -4.79
CA CYS A 235 2.71 -13.26 -4.39
C CYS A 235 1.20 -12.96 -4.35
N VAL A 236 0.41 -13.53 -5.28
CA VAL A 236 -1.05 -13.32 -5.34
C VAL A 236 -1.75 -14.08 -4.22
N TYR A 237 -1.48 -15.39 -4.07
CA TYR A 237 -2.19 -16.27 -3.15
C TYR A 237 -1.60 -16.28 -1.73
N ILE A 238 -1.30 -15.10 -1.21
CA ILE A 238 -0.84 -14.90 0.16
C ILE A 238 -1.96 -15.17 1.18
N LYS A 239 -1.54 -15.60 2.38
CA LYS A 239 -2.40 -15.85 3.53
C LYS A 239 -1.77 -15.29 4.79
N SER A 240 -2.54 -14.57 5.60
CA SER A 240 -2.11 -14.06 6.90
C SER A 240 -2.74 -14.87 8.04
N LEU A 241 -2.13 -14.74 9.21
CA LEU A 241 -2.76 -15.01 10.50
C LEU A 241 -3.92 -14.05 10.75
N THR A 242 -4.84 -14.42 11.64
CA THR A 242 -5.86 -13.51 12.17
C THR A 242 -5.25 -12.51 13.16
N LYS A 243 -6.01 -11.49 13.56
CA LYS A 243 -5.54 -10.52 14.56
C LYS A 243 -5.32 -11.16 15.93
N GLU A 244 -6.09 -12.20 16.27
CA GLU A 244 -5.96 -12.94 17.52
C GLU A 244 -4.74 -13.87 17.52
N GLU A 245 -4.36 -14.37 16.35
CA GLU A 245 -3.18 -15.21 16.15
C GLU A 245 -1.86 -14.41 16.10
N MET A 246 -1.92 -13.09 15.83
CA MET A 246 -0.78 -12.17 15.77
C MET A 246 -0.43 -11.52 17.11
#